data_AF-A0A6A0B151-F1
#
_entry.id   AF-A0A6A0B151-F1
#
_cell.length_a   1.000
_cell.length_b   1.000
_cell.length_c   1.000
_cell.angle_alpha   90.00
_cell.angle_beta   90.00
_cell.angle_gamma   90.00
#
_symmetry.space_group_name_H-M   'P 1'
#
loop_
_entity.id
_entity.type
_entity.pdbx_description
1 polymer ?
#
loop_
_entity_poly.entity_id
_entity_poly.type
_entity_poly.pdbx_seq_one_letter_code
_entity_poly.pdbx_strand_id
1 'polypeptide(L)' 'MPVQRSRDPMRITAVERSAASAALGCPPWELGLCAGCGQLMRRYGRNAAMYCNVCRSVLNGR' A
#
# COMPACT_ATOMS: atom_id res chain seq x y z
N MET A 1 23.34 6.85 -3.90
CA MET A 1 22.19 7.32 -3.09
C MET A 1 21.57 6.12 -2.39
N PRO A 2 21.69 5.93 -1.06
CA PRO A 2 21.05 4.80 -0.41
C PRO A 2 19.58 5.14 -0.15
N VAL A 3 18.69 4.32 -0.69
CA VAL A 3 17.24 4.35 -0.39
C VAL A 3 17.10 3.96 1.08
N GLN A 4 16.88 4.96 1.94
CA GLN A 4 16.64 4.75 3.36
C GLN A 4 15.32 4.00 3.53
N ARG A 5 15.42 2.68 3.71
CA ARG A 5 14.30 1.82 4.07
C ARG A 5 14.00 2.10 5.54
N SER A 6 13.03 2.99 5.75
CA SER A 6 12.58 3.45 7.06
C SER A 6 12.33 2.24 7.98
N ARG A 7 13.04 2.23 9.11
CA ARG A 7 13.14 1.11 10.07
C ARG A 7 12.02 1.14 11.12
N ASP A 8 10.93 1.86 10.85
CA ASP A 8 9.75 1.93 11.71
C ASP A 8 8.52 1.40 10.95
N PRO A 9 8.04 0.18 11.24
CA PRO A 9 6.89 -0.40 10.56
C PRO A 9 5.55 0.27 10.90
N MET A 10 5.50 1.30 11.76
CA MET A 10 4.25 1.82 12.31
C MET A 10 3.84 3.19 11.74
N ARG A 11 4.71 3.91 11.04
CA ARG A 11 4.37 5.19 10.43
C ARG A 11 4.79 5.23 8.97
N ILE A 12 3.83 4.89 8.09
CA ILE A 12 3.89 5.31 6.69
C ILE A 12 4.15 6.82 6.69
N THR A 13 5.33 7.21 6.24
CA THR A 13 5.69 8.62 6.13
C THR A 13 4.83 9.28 5.05
N ALA A 14 4.63 10.60 5.15
CA ALA A 14 3.93 11.34 4.09
C ALA A 14 4.60 11.16 2.72
N VAL A 15 5.92 10.93 2.70
CA VAL A 15 6.71 10.63 1.50
C VAL A 15 6.38 9.25 0.93
N GLU A 16 6.23 8.22 1.75
CA GLU A 16 5.80 6.89 1.27
C GLU A 16 4.36 6.93 0.75
N ARG A 17 3.49 7.70 1.42
CA ARG A 17 2.12 7.91 0.96
C ARG A 17 2.08 8.69 -0.36
N SER A 18 2.92 9.71 -0.54
CA SER A 18 2.99 10.47 -1.79
C SER A 18 3.61 9.64 -2.93
N ALA A 19 4.69 8.90 -2.67
CA ALA A 19 5.31 8.02 -3.64
C ALA A 19 4.35 6.93 -4.12
N ALA A 20 3.57 6.33 -3.21
CA ALA A 20 2.54 5.36 -3.60
C ALA A 20 1.35 6.01 -4.31
N SER A 21 0.98 7.24 -3.96
CA SER A 21 -0.07 7.98 -4.65
C SER A 21 0.30 8.22 -6.11
N ALA A 22 1.56 8.61 -6.35
CA ALA A 22 2.12 8.78 -7.68
C ALA A 22 2.23 7.45 -8.44
N ALA A 23 2.73 6.39 -7.79
CA ALA A 23 2.88 5.07 -8.41
C ALA A 23 1.54 4.40 -8.77
N LEU A 24 0.49 4.63 -7.96
CA LEU A 24 -0.83 4.03 -8.15
C LEU A 24 -1.82 4.95 -8.86
N GLY A 25 -1.43 6.19 -9.20
CA GLY A 25 -2.28 7.19 -9.85
C GLY A 25 -3.57 7.45 -9.07
N CYS A 26 -3.50 7.51 -7.75
CA CYS A 26 -4.65 7.78 -6.89
C CYS A 26 -4.33 8.78 -5.81
N PRO A 27 -5.36 9.46 -5.29
CA PRO A 27 -5.16 10.39 -4.22
C PRO A 27 -4.77 9.70 -2.91
N PRO A 28 -4.05 10.39 -2.01
CA PRO A 28 -3.49 9.81 -0.80
C PRO A 28 -4.54 9.33 0.21
N TRP A 29 -5.79 9.81 0.13
CA TRP A 29 -6.91 9.31 0.94
C TRP A 29 -7.45 7.95 0.48
N GLU A 30 -7.16 7.54 -0.77
CA GLU A 30 -7.46 6.20 -1.26
C GLU A 30 -6.44 5.16 -0.78
N LEU A 31 -5.29 5.60 -0.27
CA LEU A 31 -4.22 4.74 0.19
C LEU A 31 -4.44 4.26 1.62
N GLY A 32 -4.27 2.97 1.81
CA GLY A 32 -4.28 2.32 3.11
C GLY A 32 -3.34 1.11 3.14
N LEU A 33 -3.32 0.43 4.29
CA LEU A 33 -2.51 -0.77 4.49
C LEU A 33 -3.30 -2.02 4.08
N CYS A 34 -2.62 -2.96 3.42
CA CYS A 34 -3.13 -4.31 3.18
C CYS A 34 -3.43 -5.01 4.51
N ALA A 35 -4.61 -5.63 4.63
CA ALA A 35 -5.01 -6.35 5.84
C ALA A 35 -4.19 -7.63 6.12
N GLY A 36 -3.49 -8.16 5.11
CA GLY A 36 -2.65 -9.36 5.26
C GLY A 36 -1.19 -9.05 5.57
N CYS A 37 -0.54 -8.20 4.76
CA CYS A 37 0.90 -7.96 4.84
C CYS A 37 1.29 -6.56 5.30
N GLY A 38 0.34 -5.64 5.51
CA GLY A 38 0.65 -4.26 5.87
C GLY A 38 1.36 -3.46 4.76
N GLN A 39 1.31 -3.90 3.50
CA GLN A 39 1.85 -3.10 2.40
C GLN A 39 0.91 -1.94 2.08
N LEU A 40 1.47 -0.76 1.78
CA LEU A 40 0.71 0.37 1.26
C LEU A 40 0.11 0.04 -0.11
N MET A 41 -1.19 0.28 -0.25
CA MET A 41 -1.95 0.02 -1.47
C MET A 41 -3.22 0.87 -1.52
N ARG A 42 -3.93 0.83 -2.65
CA ARG A 42 -5.26 1.45 -2.77
C ARG A 42 -6.29 0.64 -1.97
N ARG A 43 -6.67 1.12 -0.78
CA ARG A 43 -7.63 0.46 0.13
C ARG A 43 -9.03 1.05 0.03
N TYR A 44 -9.16 2.30 -0.40
CA TYR A 44 -10.42 3.01 -0.54
C TYR A 44 -10.62 3.54 -1.97
N GLY A 45 -11.84 3.92 -2.33
CA GLY A 45 -12.19 4.46 -3.66
C GLY A 45 -12.72 3.43 -4.66
N ARG A 46 -12.74 3.80 -5.95
CA ARG A 46 -13.38 3.03 -7.03
C ARG A 46 -12.74 1.65 -7.27
N ASN A 47 -11.44 1.52 -6.98
CA ASN A 47 -10.66 0.28 -7.13
C ASN A 47 -10.14 -0.22 -5.77
N ALA A 48 -10.94 -0.03 -4.71
CA ALA A 48 -10.60 -0.44 -3.35
C ALA A 48 -10.45 -1.98 -3.25
N ALA A 49 -9.38 -2.43 -2.59
CA ALA A 49 -9.21 -3.82 -2.18
C ALA A 49 -8.87 -3.91 -0.69
N MET A 50 -9.22 -5.04 -0.06
CA MET A 50 -8.81 -5.35 1.33
C MET A 50 -7.41 -5.97 1.39
N TYR A 51 -7.02 -6.69 0.34
CA TYR A 51 -5.73 -7.36 0.20
C TYR A 51 -4.97 -6.86 -1.03
N CYS A 52 -3.65 -6.78 -0.94
CA CYS A 52 -2.80 -6.43 -2.08
C CYS A 52 -2.81 -7.56 -3.11
N ASN A 53 -2.39 -7.30 -4.35
CA ASN A 53 -2.36 -8.31 -5.41
C ASN A 53 -1.62 -9.59 -4.99
N VAL A 54 -0.54 -9.48 -4.22
CA VAL A 54 0.21 -10.63 -3.70
C VAL A 54 -0.63 -11.45 -2.72
N CYS A 55 -1.15 -10.84 -1.66
CA CYS A 55 -2.01 -11.53 -0.70
C CYS A 55 -3.29 -12.08 -1.35
N ARG A 56 -3.85 -11.35 -2.33
CA ARG A 56 -5.02 -11.77 -3.08
C ARG A 56 -4.72 -13.00 -3.95
N SER A 57 -3.56 -13.06 -4.59
CA SER A 57 -3.13 -14.25 -5.33
C SER A 57 -2.93 -15.45 -4.41
N VAL A 58 -2.40 -15.25 -3.20
CA VAL A 58 -2.27 -16.31 -2.19
C VAL A 58 -3.64 -16.81 -1.71
N LEU A 59 -4.61 -15.90 -1.55
CA LEU A 59 -5.97 -16.24 -1.11
C LEU A 59 -6.80 -16.92 -2.22
N ASN A 60 -6.73 -16.44 -3.46
CA ASN A 60 -7.48 -16.97 -4.59
C ASN A 60 -6.85 -18.22 -5.23
N GLY A 61 -5.59 -18.53 -4.91
CA GLY A 61 -4.88 -19.72 -5.40
C GLY A 61 -5.01 -20.95 -4.50
N ARG A 62 -5.89 -20.91 -3.50
CA ARG A 62 -6.28 -22.07 -2.67
C ARG A 62 -7.61 -22.62 -3.14
#